data_AF-A0A949K4W3-F1
#
_entry.id   AF-A0A949K4W3-F1
#
_cell.length_a   1.000
_cell.length_b   1.000
_cell.length_c   1.000
_cell.angle_alpha   90.00
_cell.angle_beta   90.00
_cell.angle_gamma   90.00
#
_symmetry.space_group_name_H-M   'P 1'
#
loop_
_entity.id
_entity.type
_entity.pdbx_description
1 polymer ?
#
loop_
_entity_poly.entity_id
_entity_poly.type
_entity_poly.pdbx_seq_one_letter_code
_entity_poly.pdbx_strand_id
1 'polypeptide(L)'
;MKKISIKFKITIWYTIFMTLLVILVLWFLFLISGNRVLSDAKQRLKDAVTESFREIDYEEGRLEFDHDLLDYLGQGIYLSVYDSEGRFLYGRTPSQFQGDSVLVMDELRQADSSQAHWYYYDYCNQIEGYGNVWIRGITSQEQTDSALSTVVRLALVLLPFLVLCIAAGGYLIIRRALAPLSDITGTAQQISSGKDLSQRICLGDGGDEVHRLAHTFDRMMDRLQESFENEKQFTSDVSHELRTPVSVILTQSEYALGEQEEPEEMRESLQIIRNQAKKMSALISQLLTLARADSGRQKVHKEVLNLSELAQLTAEELSASAAARNITVRTRIQPGIKMAADQTMMMRLWMNLISNSITYGKDHGQILVTLSEKDGQIRGSVEDDGIGIPQDQLDKIWNRFYQVDTSRSAEEGKGAGLGLPMVKWIVRSHGGEISVKSVLHEGSSFTFVFPVDTETDNSIS
;
A
#
# COMPACT_ATOMS: atom_id res chain seq x y z
N MET A 1 -28.42 -15.22 -8.55
CA MET A 1 -27.27 -15.74 -9.33
C MET A 1 -26.04 -15.73 -8.43
N LYS A 2 -25.44 -16.90 -8.13
CA LYS A 2 -24.26 -16.97 -7.23
C LYS A 2 -23.11 -16.15 -7.84
N LYS A 3 -22.64 -15.11 -7.14
CA LYS A 3 -21.49 -14.30 -7.59
C LYS A 3 -20.27 -15.22 -7.66
N ILE A 4 -19.74 -15.38 -8.86
CA ILE A 4 -18.54 -16.17 -9.13
C ILE A 4 -17.36 -15.56 -8.38
N SER A 5 -16.63 -16.37 -7.60
CA SER A 5 -15.45 -15.95 -6.83
C SER A 5 -14.37 -15.33 -7.74
N ILE A 6 -13.70 -14.28 -7.27
CA ILE A 6 -12.58 -13.62 -7.98
C ILE A 6 -11.52 -14.64 -8.38
N LYS A 7 -11.25 -15.62 -7.50
CA LYS A 7 -10.30 -16.71 -7.74
C LYS A 7 -10.64 -17.49 -9.02
N PHE A 8 -11.93 -17.78 -9.22
CA PHE A 8 -12.42 -18.51 -10.39
C PHE A 8 -12.40 -17.66 -11.67
N LYS A 9 -12.72 -16.37 -11.57
CA LYS A 9 -12.67 -15.45 -12.72
C LYS A 9 -11.25 -15.30 -13.29
N ILE A 10 -10.27 -15.09 -12.41
CA ILE A 10 -8.85 -14.96 -12.80
C ILE A 10 -8.36 -16.28 -13.40
N THR A 11 -8.71 -17.42 -12.79
CA THR A 11 -8.34 -18.74 -13.31
C THR A 11 -8.89 -18.94 -14.73
N ILE A 12 -10.15 -18.56 -15.00
CA ILE A 12 -10.75 -18.66 -16.34
C ILE A 12 -9.99 -17.80 -17.34
N TRP A 13 -9.75 -16.53 -17.03
CA TRP A 13 -9.05 -15.62 -17.94
C TRP A 13 -7.64 -16.11 -18.27
N TYR A 14 -6.89 -16.54 -17.26
CA TYR A 14 -5.56 -17.12 -17.43
C TYR A 14 -5.60 -18.40 -18.26
N THR A 15 -6.55 -19.30 -17.98
CA THR A 15 -6.70 -20.54 -18.74
C THR A 15 -7.05 -20.26 -20.20
N ILE A 16 -7.96 -19.33 -20.48
CA ILE A 16 -8.32 -18.93 -21.84
C ILE A 16 -7.10 -18.34 -22.57
N PHE A 17 -6.39 -17.42 -21.94
CA PHE A 17 -5.20 -16.80 -22.52
C PHE A 17 -4.12 -17.84 -22.84
N MET A 18 -3.81 -18.72 -21.90
CA MET A 18 -2.81 -19.77 -22.09
C MET A 18 -3.25 -20.79 -23.14
N THR A 19 -4.55 -21.11 -23.22
CA THR A 19 -5.08 -22.00 -24.26
C THR A 19 -4.94 -21.36 -25.65
N LEU A 20 -5.27 -20.07 -25.78
CA LEU A 20 -5.09 -19.33 -27.03
C LEU A 20 -3.62 -19.25 -27.44
N LEU A 21 -2.71 -19.04 -26.48
CA LEU A 21 -1.27 -19.05 -26.73
C LEU A 21 -0.81 -20.41 -27.26
N VAL A 22 -1.26 -21.50 -26.65
CA VAL A 22 -0.95 -22.87 -27.10
C VAL A 22 -1.47 -23.12 -28.51
N ILE A 23 -2.71 -22.72 -28.80
CA ILE A 23 -3.30 -22.84 -30.15
C ILE A 23 -2.48 -22.03 -31.16
N LEU A 24 -2.06 -20.81 -30.81
CA LEU A 24 -1.24 -19.97 -31.68
C LEU A 24 0.14 -20.57 -31.95
N VAL A 25 0.78 -21.13 -30.92
CA VAL A 25 2.06 -21.84 -31.08
C VAL A 25 1.90 -23.07 -31.97
N LEU A 26 0.85 -23.87 -31.77
CA LEU A 26 0.55 -25.03 -32.61
C LEU A 26 0.25 -24.62 -34.06
N TRP A 27 -0.51 -23.56 -34.26
CA TRP A 27 -0.79 -23.00 -35.59
C TRP A 27 0.49 -22.53 -36.28
N PHE A 28 1.37 -21.84 -35.56
CA PHE A 28 2.66 -21.40 -36.08
C PHE A 28 3.58 -22.58 -36.45
N LEU A 29 3.65 -23.62 -35.60
CA LEU A 29 4.37 -24.84 -35.91
C LEU A 29 3.82 -25.54 -37.16
N PHE A 30 2.50 -25.55 -37.33
CA PHE A 30 1.85 -26.12 -38.51
C PHE A 30 2.21 -25.35 -39.78
N LEU A 31 2.22 -24.00 -39.73
CA LEU A 31 2.64 -23.17 -40.86
C LEU A 31 4.08 -23.43 -41.29
N ILE A 32 5.01 -23.53 -40.32
CA ILE A 32 6.41 -23.82 -40.63
C ILE A 32 6.57 -25.23 -41.23
N SER A 33 5.90 -26.21 -40.63
CA SER A 33 5.99 -27.61 -41.07
C SER A 33 5.46 -27.80 -42.49
N GLY A 34 4.27 -27.26 -42.79
CA GLY A 34 3.64 -27.41 -44.10
C GLY A 34 4.47 -26.84 -45.25
N ASN A 35 5.08 -25.67 -45.06
CA ASN A 35 5.90 -25.03 -46.10
C ASN A 35 7.22 -25.76 -46.37
N ARG A 36 7.83 -26.36 -45.33
CA ARG A 36 9.10 -27.10 -45.49
C ARG A 36 8.92 -28.44 -46.19
N VAL A 37 7.91 -29.21 -45.80
CA VAL A 37 7.69 -30.56 -46.34
C VAL A 37 7.49 -30.53 -47.86
N LEU A 38 6.72 -29.57 -48.38
CA LEU A 38 6.50 -29.43 -49.82
C LEU A 38 7.76 -28.97 -50.56
N SER A 39 8.53 -28.07 -49.97
CA SER A 39 9.78 -27.57 -50.56
C SER A 39 10.83 -28.68 -50.65
N ASP A 40 10.96 -29.49 -49.60
CA ASP A 40 11.90 -30.61 -49.57
C ASP A 40 11.54 -31.69 -50.60
N ALA A 41 10.25 -32.00 -50.75
CA ALA A 41 9.78 -32.98 -51.74
C ALA A 41 10.09 -32.52 -53.19
N LYS A 42 9.90 -31.23 -53.49
CA LYS A 42 10.23 -30.66 -54.81
C LYS A 42 11.73 -30.68 -55.10
N GLN A 43 12.56 -30.38 -54.09
CA GLN A 43 14.01 -30.39 -54.25
C GLN A 43 14.52 -31.81 -54.51
N ARG A 44 14.08 -32.80 -53.72
CA ARG A 44 14.44 -34.20 -53.92
C ARG A 44 14.05 -34.73 -55.31
N LEU A 45 12.89 -34.31 -55.82
CA LEU A 45 12.45 -34.64 -57.17
C LEU A 45 13.44 -34.12 -58.24
N LYS A 46 13.86 -32.86 -58.12
CA LYS A 46 14.84 -32.26 -59.04
C LYS A 46 16.19 -32.96 -58.96
N ASP A 47 16.67 -33.22 -57.74
CA ASP A 47 17.95 -33.89 -57.51
C ASP A 47 17.92 -35.31 -58.12
N ALA A 48 16.86 -36.08 -57.88
CA ALA A 48 16.70 -37.42 -58.43
C ALA A 48 16.73 -37.44 -59.97
N VAL A 49 16.00 -36.53 -60.63
CA VAL A 49 15.99 -36.45 -62.11
C VAL A 49 17.36 -36.06 -62.67
N THR A 50 18.05 -35.12 -62.02
CA THR A 50 19.34 -34.59 -62.50
C THR A 50 20.48 -35.59 -62.27
N GLU A 51 20.49 -36.27 -61.13
CA GLU A 51 21.52 -37.27 -60.79
C GLU A 51 21.36 -38.54 -61.63
N SER A 52 20.13 -38.93 -61.98
CA SER A 52 19.83 -40.14 -62.77
C SER A 52 20.46 -40.15 -64.16
N PHE A 53 20.88 -39.01 -64.71
CA PHE A 53 21.62 -38.97 -65.97
C PHE A 53 22.99 -39.64 -65.89
N ARG A 54 23.57 -39.80 -64.69
CA ARG A 54 24.85 -40.51 -64.50
C ARG A 54 24.70 -42.03 -64.63
N GLU A 55 23.47 -42.53 -64.55
CA GLU A 55 23.13 -43.95 -64.61
C GLU A 55 22.66 -44.37 -66.01
N ILE A 56 22.92 -43.54 -67.02
CA ILE A 56 22.58 -43.80 -68.42
C ILE A 56 23.85 -43.70 -69.27
N ASP A 57 24.26 -44.82 -69.84
CA ASP A 57 25.42 -44.93 -70.70
C ASP A 57 25.02 -45.31 -72.14
N TYR A 58 25.90 -45.00 -73.10
CA TYR A 58 25.70 -45.37 -74.50
C TYR A 58 26.87 -46.22 -74.98
N GLU A 59 26.67 -47.53 -75.03
CA GLU A 59 27.66 -48.51 -75.46
C GLU A 59 27.11 -49.39 -76.61
N GLU A 60 27.96 -49.79 -77.55
CA GLU A 60 27.63 -50.68 -78.67
C GLU A 60 26.38 -50.31 -79.50
N GLY A 61 26.10 -49.00 -79.62
CA GLY A 61 24.98 -48.52 -80.44
C GLY A 61 23.61 -48.58 -79.76
N ARG A 62 23.55 -48.88 -78.45
CA ARG A 62 22.31 -48.91 -77.65
C ARG A 62 22.49 -48.13 -76.35
N LEU A 63 21.38 -47.57 -75.85
CA LEU A 63 21.36 -46.99 -74.51
C LEU A 63 21.27 -48.12 -73.49
N GLU A 64 22.18 -48.11 -72.52
CA GLU A 64 22.17 -48.97 -71.35
C GLU A 64 21.70 -48.14 -70.14
N PHE A 65 20.80 -48.73 -69.34
CA PHE A 65 20.21 -48.08 -68.18
C PHE A 65 20.56 -48.92 -66.96
N ASP A 66 21.28 -48.32 -65.99
CA ASP A 66 21.58 -49.02 -64.74
C ASP A 66 20.29 -49.35 -63.98
N HIS A 67 20.29 -50.47 -63.25
CA HIS A 67 19.21 -50.82 -62.35
C HIS A 67 19.01 -49.78 -61.25
N ASP A 68 20.07 -49.08 -60.85
CA ASP A 68 20.07 -48.04 -59.83
C ASP A 68 19.15 -46.85 -60.20
N LEU A 69 18.85 -46.66 -61.49
CA LEU A 69 17.86 -45.68 -61.96
C LEU A 69 16.45 -45.96 -61.39
N LEU A 70 16.17 -47.17 -60.92
CA LEU A 70 14.90 -47.55 -60.30
C LEU A 70 14.92 -47.47 -58.77
N ASP A 71 16.04 -47.17 -58.11
CA ASP A 71 16.13 -47.12 -56.64
C ASP A 71 15.28 -46.00 -56.03
N TYR A 72 15.08 -44.92 -56.77
CA TYR A 72 14.24 -43.80 -56.38
C TYR A 72 12.74 -44.17 -56.24
N LEU A 73 12.30 -45.31 -56.80
CA LEU A 73 10.93 -45.83 -56.60
C LEU A 73 10.64 -46.12 -55.13
N GLY A 74 11.63 -46.58 -54.35
CA GLY A 74 11.48 -46.81 -52.91
C GLY A 74 11.24 -45.51 -52.12
N GLN A 75 11.63 -44.38 -52.68
CA GLN A 75 11.42 -43.03 -52.13
C GLN A 75 10.15 -42.37 -52.69
N GLY A 76 9.35 -43.10 -53.48
CA GLY A 76 8.10 -42.59 -54.07
C GLY A 76 8.28 -41.73 -55.32
N ILE A 77 9.49 -41.70 -55.90
CA ILE A 77 9.81 -40.97 -57.13
C ILE A 77 9.84 -41.96 -58.30
N TYR A 78 9.02 -41.71 -59.30
CA TYR A 78 8.91 -42.51 -60.51
C TYR A 78 9.67 -41.80 -61.63
N LEU A 79 10.69 -42.46 -62.17
CA LEU A 79 11.50 -41.92 -63.27
C LEU A 79 11.08 -42.56 -64.58
N SER A 80 10.88 -41.74 -65.61
CA SER A 80 10.55 -42.15 -66.97
C SER A 80 11.47 -41.42 -67.96
N VAL A 81 12.15 -42.18 -68.81
CA VAL A 81 13.14 -41.69 -69.77
C VAL A 81 12.53 -41.66 -71.18
N TYR A 82 12.76 -40.57 -71.91
CA TYR A 82 12.25 -40.35 -73.25
C TYR A 82 13.35 -39.89 -74.21
N ASP A 83 13.18 -40.24 -75.48
CA ASP A 83 14.00 -39.74 -76.59
C ASP A 83 13.66 -38.28 -76.93
N SER A 84 14.49 -37.65 -77.75
CA SER A 84 14.31 -36.31 -78.34
C SER A 84 12.97 -36.12 -79.07
N GLU A 85 12.37 -37.20 -79.61
CA GLU A 85 11.03 -37.21 -80.23
C GLU A 85 9.88 -37.45 -79.22
N GLY A 86 10.17 -37.56 -77.92
CA GLY A 86 9.18 -37.85 -76.87
C GLY A 86 8.74 -39.32 -76.80
N ARG A 87 9.48 -40.23 -77.44
CA ARG A 87 9.23 -41.68 -77.37
C ARG A 87 9.76 -42.24 -76.05
N PHE A 88 8.95 -43.03 -75.36
CA PHE A 88 9.34 -43.68 -74.11
C PHE A 88 10.46 -44.72 -74.34
N LEU A 89 11.53 -44.62 -73.56
CA LEU A 89 12.70 -45.50 -73.64
C LEU A 89 12.75 -46.48 -72.46
N TYR A 90 12.70 -45.95 -71.23
CA TYR A 90 12.92 -46.74 -70.01
C TYR A 90 12.25 -46.11 -68.80
N GLY A 91 12.02 -46.88 -67.74
CA GLY A 91 11.51 -46.39 -66.46
C GLY A 91 10.08 -46.82 -66.14
N ARG A 92 9.44 -46.13 -65.20
CA ARG A 92 8.06 -46.39 -64.79
C ARG A 92 7.29 -45.09 -64.62
N THR A 93 6.06 -45.10 -65.12
CA THR A 93 5.08 -44.04 -64.88
C THR A 93 3.97 -44.60 -63.98
N PRO A 94 3.51 -43.89 -62.95
CA PRO A 94 2.38 -44.34 -62.14
C PRO A 94 1.13 -44.53 -63.01
N SER A 95 0.40 -45.63 -62.79
CA SER A 95 -0.80 -45.96 -63.59
C SER A 95 -1.94 -44.94 -63.46
N GLN A 96 -1.91 -44.11 -62.42
CA GLN A 96 -2.92 -43.09 -62.11
C GLN A 96 -2.49 -41.67 -62.50
N PHE A 97 -1.30 -41.50 -63.07
CA PHE A 97 -0.78 -40.21 -63.50
C PHE A 97 -1.35 -39.81 -64.86
N GLN A 98 -2.01 -38.66 -64.93
CA GLN A 98 -2.53 -38.05 -66.16
C GLN A 98 -1.91 -36.66 -66.32
N GLY A 99 -0.62 -36.61 -66.64
CA GLY A 99 0.09 -35.36 -66.93
C GLY A 99 0.19 -35.06 -68.43
N ASP A 100 0.60 -33.83 -68.75
CA ASP A 100 0.82 -33.40 -70.12
C ASP A 100 1.89 -34.27 -70.82
N SER A 101 1.62 -34.67 -72.05
CA SER A 101 2.58 -35.42 -72.87
C SER A 101 3.75 -34.57 -73.37
N VAL A 102 3.62 -33.24 -73.33
CA VAL A 102 4.69 -32.30 -73.72
C VAL A 102 5.76 -32.28 -72.64
N LEU A 103 7.02 -32.47 -73.01
CA LEU A 103 8.20 -32.36 -72.13
C LEU A 103 8.72 -30.92 -72.16
N VAL A 104 8.96 -30.30 -70.99
CA VAL A 104 9.40 -28.91 -70.88
C VAL A 104 10.65 -28.81 -70.01
N MET A 105 11.71 -28.20 -70.55
CA MET A 105 13.02 -28.14 -69.88
C MET A 105 12.97 -27.33 -68.57
N ASP A 106 13.44 -27.94 -67.49
CA ASP A 106 13.66 -27.31 -66.17
C ASP A 106 12.40 -26.67 -65.56
N GLU A 107 11.23 -27.26 -65.84
CA GLU A 107 9.96 -26.79 -65.27
C GLU A 107 9.30 -27.84 -64.38
N LEU A 108 8.97 -27.44 -63.16
CA LEU A 108 8.21 -28.27 -62.22
C LEU A 108 6.72 -28.00 -62.40
N ARG A 109 5.98 -29.02 -62.84
CA ARG A 109 4.56 -28.95 -63.17
C ARG A 109 3.72 -29.83 -62.25
N GLN A 110 2.43 -29.53 -62.21
CA GLN A 110 1.46 -30.20 -61.36
C GLN A 110 0.42 -30.88 -62.24
N ALA A 111 0.02 -32.10 -61.86
CA ALA A 111 -1.09 -32.82 -62.47
C ALA A 111 -2.03 -33.28 -61.37
N ASP A 112 -3.30 -32.91 -61.52
CA ASP A 112 -4.37 -33.32 -60.61
C ASP A 112 -5.07 -34.54 -61.20
N SER A 113 -5.05 -35.65 -60.47
CA SER A 113 -5.86 -36.82 -60.75
C SER A 113 -7.03 -36.88 -59.77
N SER A 114 -8.06 -37.67 -60.08
CA SER A 114 -9.27 -37.80 -59.24
C SER A 114 -8.99 -38.33 -57.82
N GLN A 115 -7.80 -38.88 -57.58
CA GLN A 115 -7.40 -39.47 -56.29
C GLN A 115 -6.10 -38.91 -55.70
N ALA A 116 -5.27 -38.18 -56.46
CA ALA A 116 -3.98 -37.69 -55.96
C ALA A 116 -3.45 -36.46 -56.71
N HIS A 117 -2.71 -35.61 -55.99
CA HIS A 117 -1.94 -34.49 -56.53
C HIS A 117 -0.51 -34.94 -56.85
N TRP A 118 -0.11 -34.80 -58.11
CA TRP A 118 1.19 -35.21 -58.61
C TRP A 118 2.05 -34.01 -58.96
N TYR A 119 3.33 -34.08 -58.60
CA TYR A 119 4.35 -33.17 -59.07
C TYR A 119 5.25 -33.92 -60.04
N TYR A 120 5.55 -33.29 -61.17
CA TYR A 120 6.48 -33.85 -62.13
C TYR A 120 7.45 -32.80 -62.62
N TYR A 121 8.68 -33.23 -62.88
CA TYR A 121 9.80 -32.39 -63.29
C TYR A 121 10.51 -33.05 -64.46
N ASP A 122 10.70 -32.28 -65.52
CA ASP A 122 11.35 -32.75 -66.74
C ASP A 122 12.68 -32.04 -66.92
N TYR A 123 13.72 -32.83 -67.22
CA TYR A 123 15.03 -32.31 -67.54
C TYR A 123 15.58 -33.01 -68.77
N CYS A 124 16.27 -32.25 -69.62
CA CYS A 124 16.92 -32.75 -70.83
C CYS A 124 18.43 -32.59 -70.67
N ASN A 125 19.16 -33.66 -70.93
CA ASN A 125 20.61 -33.60 -70.99
C ASN A 125 21.11 -34.36 -72.22
N GLN A 126 22.28 -33.96 -72.70
CA GLN A 126 22.91 -34.62 -73.84
C GLN A 126 23.77 -35.78 -73.34
N ILE A 127 23.49 -36.97 -73.84
CA ILE A 127 24.31 -38.17 -73.59
C ILE A 127 25.33 -38.28 -74.72
N GLU A 128 26.60 -38.44 -74.34
CA GLU A 128 27.70 -38.56 -75.29
C GLU A 128 27.49 -39.76 -76.21
N GLY A 129 27.50 -39.56 -77.53
CA GLY A 129 27.29 -40.62 -78.53
C GLY A 129 25.83 -40.89 -78.94
N TYR A 130 24.82 -40.54 -78.14
CA TYR A 130 23.41 -40.77 -78.48
C TYR A 130 22.66 -39.49 -78.90
N GLY A 131 22.81 -38.40 -78.13
CA GLY A 131 22.05 -37.16 -78.33
C GLY A 131 21.21 -36.77 -77.11
N ASN A 132 20.16 -36.00 -77.32
CA ASN A 132 19.34 -35.44 -76.24
C ASN A 132 18.39 -36.49 -75.65
N VAL A 133 18.46 -36.69 -74.34
CA VAL A 133 17.59 -37.59 -73.57
C VAL A 133 16.84 -36.79 -72.51
N TRP A 134 15.57 -37.11 -72.34
CA TRP A 134 14.70 -36.50 -71.36
C TRP A 134 14.43 -37.46 -70.21
N ILE A 135 14.53 -36.97 -68.98
CA ILE A 135 14.07 -37.71 -67.79
C ILE A 135 12.93 -36.91 -67.15
N ARG A 136 11.82 -37.61 -66.92
CA ARG A 136 10.66 -37.12 -66.16
C ARG A 136 10.62 -37.83 -64.82
N GLY A 137 10.76 -37.07 -63.75
CA GLY A 137 10.47 -37.54 -62.40
C GLY A 137 9.04 -37.21 -62.02
N ILE A 138 8.35 -38.13 -61.35
CA ILE A 138 6.97 -37.98 -60.88
C ILE A 138 6.89 -38.40 -59.41
N THR A 139 6.32 -37.56 -58.54
CA THR A 139 6.11 -37.88 -57.11
C THR A 139 4.69 -37.52 -56.68
N SER A 140 4.10 -38.34 -55.78
CA SER A 140 2.77 -38.08 -55.18
C SER A 140 2.91 -37.29 -53.88
N GLN A 141 1.95 -36.40 -53.63
CA GLN A 141 1.81 -35.69 -52.36
C GLN A 141 1.30 -36.59 -51.21
N GLU A 142 0.64 -37.73 -51.49
CA GLU A 142 -0.04 -38.55 -50.46
C GLU A 142 0.90 -39.09 -49.36
N GLN A 143 2.19 -39.33 -49.64
CA GLN A 143 3.14 -39.78 -48.60
C GLN A 143 3.46 -38.69 -47.56
N THR A 144 3.18 -37.41 -47.86
CA THR A 144 3.41 -36.30 -46.92
C THR A 144 2.25 -36.04 -45.95
N ASP A 145 1.04 -36.54 -46.25
CA ASP A 145 -0.15 -36.33 -45.40
C ASP A 145 -0.16 -37.18 -44.11
N SER A 146 0.58 -38.30 -44.11
CA SER A 146 0.66 -39.21 -42.95
C SER A 146 1.41 -38.61 -41.76
N ALA A 147 2.45 -37.81 -42.02
CA ALA A 147 3.20 -37.12 -40.96
C ALA A 147 2.35 -36.00 -40.32
N LEU A 148 1.68 -35.19 -41.14
CA LEU A 148 0.82 -34.10 -40.67
C LEU A 148 -0.38 -34.62 -39.86
N SER A 149 -1.03 -35.69 -40.32
CA SER A 149 -2.16 -36.30 -39.59
C SER A 149 -1.75 -36.90 -38.23
N THR A 150 -0.54 -37.45 -38.12
CA THR A 150 0.01 -37.93 -36.84
C THR A 150 0.24 -36.79 -35.85
N VAL A 151 0.79 -35.67 -36.32
CA VAL A 151 0.99 -34.46 -35.51
C VAL A 151 -0.35 -33.89 -35.03
N VAL A 152 -1.36 -33.81 -35.91
CA VAL A 152 -2.71 -33.33 -35.55
C VAL A 152 -3.37 -34.24 -34.52
N ARG A 153 -3.26 -35.56 -34.67
CA ARG A 153 -3.82 -36.52 -33.71
C ARG A 153 -3.15 -36.42 -32.34
N LEU A 154 -1.82 -36.29 -32.30
CA LEU A 154 -1.09 -36.04 -31.05
C LEU A 154 -1.51 -34.71 -30.41
N ALA A 155 -1.68 -33.64 -31.19
CA ALA A 155 -2.14 -32.35 -30.69
C ALA A 155 -3.55 -32.43 -30.08
N LEU A 156 -4.48 -33.14 -30.73
CA LEU A 156 -5.85 -33.31 -30.23
C LEU A 156 -5.90 -34.07 -28.89
N VAL A 157 -4.96 -34.98 -28.63
CA VAL A 157 -4.87 -35.73 -27.36
C VAL A 157 -4.14 -34.93 -26.28
N LEU A 158 -3.05 -34.25 -26.63
CA LEU A 158 -2.20 -33.53 -25.67
C LEU A 158 -2.80 -32.19 -25.22
N LEU A 159 -3.48 -31.47 -26.13
CA LEU A 159 -4.07 -30.16 -25.82
C LEU A 159 -5.04 -30.20 -24.63
N PRO A 160 -6.05 -31.10 -24.55
CA PRO A 160 -6.96 -31.12 -23.40
C PRO A 160 -6.24 -31.43 -22.09
N PHE A 161 -5.21 -32.30 -22.12
CA PHE A 161 -4.41 -32.61 -20.93
C PHE A 161 -3.61 -31.38 -20.44
N LEU A 162 -3.02 -30.64 -21.38
CA LEU A 162 -2.26 -29.43 -21.09
C LEU A 162 -3.16 -28.31 -20.53
N VAL A 163 -4.35 -28.12 -21.12
CA VAL A 163 -5.35 -27.16 -20.61
C VAL A 163 -5.79 -27.54 -19.19
N LEU A 164 -6.03 -28.82 -18.92
CA LEU A 164 -6.37 -29.29 -17.58
C LEU A 164 -5.26 -29.02 -16.56
N CYS A 165 -4.00 -29.27 -16.94
CA CYS A 165 -2.84 -28.99 -16.08
C CYS A 165 -2.70 -27.49 -15.78
N ILE A 166 -2.86 -26.64 -16.79
CA ILE A 166 -2.81 -25.17 -16.65
C ILE A 166 -3.94 -24.68 -15.74
N ALA A 167 -5.16 -25.18 -15.94
CA ALA A 167 -6.32 -24.81 -15.13
C ALA A 167 -6.12 -25.22 -13.67
N ALA A 168 -5.66 -26.45 -13.41
CA ALA A 168 -5.44 -26.95 -12.06
C ALA A 168 -4.28 -26.22 -11.36
N GLY A 169 -3.14 -26.06 -12.03
CA GLY A 169 -1.97 -25.33 -11.50
C GLY A 169 -2.28 -23.86 -11.23
N GLY A 170 -2.91 -23.18 -12.19
CA GLY A 170 -3.34 -21.80 -12.04
C GLY A 170 -4.31 -21.62 -10.87
N TYR A 171 -5.29 -22.51 -10.72
CA TYR A 171 -6.23 -22.46 -9.60
C TYR A 171 -5.53 -22.62 -8.25
N LEU A 172 -4.59 -23.56 -8.11
CA LEU A 172 -3.84 -23.79 -6.87
C LEU A 172 -2.99 -22.58 -6.47
N ILE A 173 -2.27 -22.00 -7.44
CA ILE A 173 -1.44 -20.80 -7.22
C ILE A 173 -2.31 -19.62 -6.79
N ILE A 174 -3.39 -19.33 -7.52
CA ILE A 174 -4.31 -18.23 -7.22
C ILE A 174 -4.98 -18.44 -5.85
N ARG A 175 -5.37 -19.68 -5.54
CA ARG A 175 -6.00 -20.00 -4.25
C ARG A 175 -5.07 -19.68 -3.08
N ARG A 176 -3.79 -20.03 -3.20
CA ARG A 176 -2.78 -19.81 -2.16
C ARG A 176 -2.38 -18.33 -2.07
N ALA A 177 -2.15 -17.66 -3.20
CA ALA A 177 -1.80 -16.24 -3.24
C ALA A 177 -2.92 -15.34 -2.67
N LEU A 178 -4.18 -15.70 -2.89
CA LEU A 178 -5.35 -14.95 -2.40
C LEU A 178 -5.97 -15.56 -1.13
N ALA A 179 -5.26 -16.43 -0.41
CA ALA A 179 -5.70 -16.92 0.90
C ALA A 179 -5.63 -15.82 1.98
N PRO A 180 -4.52 -15.06 2.13
CA PRO A 180 -4.42 -13.99 3.13
C PRO A 180 -5.53 -12.93 3.04
N LEU A 181 -6.04 -12.68 1.83
CA LEU A 181 -7.10 -11.70 1.61
C LEU A 181 -8.41 -12.09 2.29
N SER A 182 -8.73 -13.39 2.41
CA SER A 182 -9.94 -13.81 3.14
C SER A 182 -9.81 -13.53 4.63
N ASP A 183 -8.62 -13.68 5.19
CA ASP A 183 -8.35 -13.45 6.61
C ASP A 183 -8.48 -11.95 6.93
N ILE A 184 -7.90 -11.09 6.10
CA ILE A 184 -8.08 -9.62 6.18
C ILE A 184 -9.57 -9.26 6.18
N THR A 185 -10.34 -9.76 5.20
CA THR A 185 -11.76 -9.43 5.11
C THR A 185 -12.58 -9.98 6.28
N GLY A 186 -12.23 -11.17 6.77
CA GLY A 186 -12.88 -11.78 7.92
C GLY A 186 -12.68 -10.98 9.19
N THR A 187 -11.42 -10.62 9.49
CA THR A 187 -11.06 -9.79 10.64
C THR A 187 -11.69 -8.40 10.56
N ALA A 188 -11.62 -7.74 9.40
CA ALA A 188 -12.24 -6.43 9.20
C ALA A 188 -13.78 -6.46 9.43
N GLN A 189 -14.44 -7.55 9.03
CA GLN A 189 -15.88 -7.71 9.23
C GLN A 189 -16.25 -8.00 10.69
N GLN A 190 -15.39 -8.71 11.42
CA GLN A 190 -15.55 -8.89 12.88
C GLN A 190 -15.40 -7.56 13.63
N ILE A 191 -14.39 -6.76 13.29
CA ILE A 191 -14.18 -5.43 13.86
C ILE A 191 -15.38 -4.52 13.55
N SER A 192 -15.84 -4.47 12.29
CA SER A 192 -16.99 -3.65 11.89
C SER A 192 -18.30 -4.04 12.58
N SER A 193 -18.43 -5.27 13.08
CA SER A 193 -19.60 -5.71 13.84
C SER A 193 -19.60 -5.24 15.30
N GLY A 194 -18.59 -4.46 15.71
CA GLY A 194 -18.54 -3.78 17.00
C GLY A 194 -18.21 -4.68 18.19
N LYS A 195 -17.72 -5.90 17.96
CA LYS A 195 -17.43 -6.86 19.04
C LYS A 195 -16.12 -6.61 19.75
N ASP A 196 -15.09 -6.17 19.03
CA ASP A 196 -13.75 -6.01 19.60
C ASP A 196 -12.83 -5.16 18.69
N LEU A 197 -12.38 -4.00 19.17
CA LEU A 197 -11.41 -3.14 18.48
C LEU A 197 -9.95 -3.59 18.71
N SER A 198 -9.70 -4.53 19.62
CA SER A 198 -8.36 -5.04 19.90
C SER A 198 -7.86 -6.08 18.87
N GLN A 199 -8.75 -6.58 18.02
CA GLN A 199 -8.37 -7.52 16.97
C GLN A 199 -7.43 -6.91 15.94
N ARG A 200 -6.50 -7.73 15.46
CA ARG A 200 -5.53 -7.42 14.41
C ARG A 200 -5.50 -8.52 13.37
N ILE A 201 -5.08 -8.17 12.16
CA ILE A 201 -4.98 -9.12 11.05
C ILE A 201 -3.85 -10.12 11.30
N CYS A 202 -2.70 -9.67 11.82
CA CYS A 202 -1.58 -10.53 12.25
C CYS A 202 -1.17 -11.60 11.21
N LEU A 203 -0.91 -11.18 9.97
CA LEU A 203 -0.56 -12.09 8.88
C LEU A 203 0.86 -12.70 8.94
N GLY A 204 1.66 -12.34 9.96
CA GLY A 204 3.06 -12.78 10.09
C GLY A 204 4.03 -11.97 9.24
N ASP A 205 5.27 -12.44 9.12
CA ASP A 205 6.32 -11.78 8.34
C ASP A 205 6.23 -12.16 6.85
N GLY A 206 6.06 -11.16 5.99
CA GLY A 206 6.07 -11.33 4.54
C GLY A 206 6.37 -10.02 3.83
N GLY A 207 7.02 -10.10 2.67
CA GLY A 207 7.50 -8.94 1.91
C GLY A 207 6.60 -8.48 0.76
N ASP A 208 5.43 -9.11 0.58
CA ASP A 208 4.52 -8.80 -0.53
C ASP A 208 3.56 -7.63 -0.21
N GLU A 209 2.85 -7.17 -1.24
CA GLU A 209 1.89 -6.07 -1.12
C GLU A 209 0.75 -6.37 -0.13
N VAL A 210 0.42 -7.66 0.08
CA VAL A 210 -0.67 -8.08 0.95
C VAL A 210 -0.26 -7.95 2.42
N HIS A 211 0.97 -8.31 2.77
CA HIS A 211 1.51 -8.10 4.12
C HIS A 211 1.67 -6.61 4.42
N ARG A 212 2.15 -5.82 3.45
CA ARG A 212 2.23 -4.35 3.63
C ARG A 212 0.86 -3.72 3.89
N LEU A 213 -0.18 -4.19 3.20
CA LEU A 213 -1.57 -3.76 3.44
C LEU A 213 -2.04 -4.16 4.85
N ALA A 214 -1.78 -5.39 5.27
CA ALA A 214 -2.12 -5.89 6.60
C ALA A 214 -1.50 -5.05 7.72
N HIS A 215 -0.18 -4.80 7.66
CA HIS A 215 0.51 -3.95 8.64
C HIS A 215 0.01 -2.51 8.66
N THR A 216 -0.34 -1.96 7.49
CA THR A 216 -0.89 -0.60 7.40
C THR A 216 -2.27 -0.53 8.06
N PHE A 217 -3.10 -1.54 7.85
CA PHE A 217 -4.41 -1.66 8.48
C PHE A 217 -4.28 -1.84 9.99
N ASP A 218 -3.39 -2.73 10.46
CA ASP A 218 -3.13 -2.95 11.89
C ASP A 218 -2.69 -1.65 12.58
N ARG A 219 -1.78 -0.87 11.96
CA ARG A 219 -1.36 0.45 12.49
C ARG A 219 -2.51 1.46 12.55
N MET A 220 -3.42 1.43 11.56
CA MET A 220 -4.61 2.28 11.59
C MET A 220 -5.53 1.87 12.74
N MET A 221 -5.69 0.57 12.98
CA MET A 221 -6.47 0.04 14.09
C MET A 221 -5.86 0.38 15.45
N ASP A 222 -4.54 0.33 15.59
CA ASP A 222 -3.85 0.77 16.81
C ASP A 222 -4.20 2.21 17.16
N ARG A 223 -4.10 3.12 16.18
CA ARG A 223 -4.45 4.53 16.36
C ARG A 223 -5.92 4.74 16.70
N LEU A 224 -6.80 3.96 16.06
CA LEU A 224 -8.24 4.04 16.32
C LEU A 224 -8.58 3.55 17.72
N GLN A 225 -8.01 2.43 18.14
CA GLN A 225 -8.19 1.88 19.49
C GLN A 225 -7.66 2.85 20.54
N GLU A 226 -6.45 3.38 20.37
CA GLU A 226 -5.87 4.38 21.27
C GLU A 226 -6.77 5.63 21.38
N SER A 227 -7.26 6.15 20.23
CA SER A 227 -8.18 7.28 20.24
C SER A 227 -9.49 6.97 20.97
N PHE A 228 -10.05 5.77 20.78
CA PHE A 228 -11.30 5.36 21.41
C PHE A 228 -11.14 5.15 22.92
N GLU A 229 -10.03 4.53 23.35
CA GLU A 229 -9.70 4.36 24.77
C GLU A 229 -9.49 5.71 25.45
N ASN A 230 -8.77 6.63 24.80
CA ASN A 230 -8.60 8.00 25.28
C ASN A 230 -9.93 8.75 25.40
N GLU A 231 -10.85 8.61 24.44
CA GLU A 231 -12.18 9.23 24.47
C GLU A 231 -13.06 8.63 25.58
N LYS A 232 -13.02 7.32 25.77
CA LYS A 232 -13.73 6.62 26.85
C LYS A 232 -13.21 7.06 28.22
N GLN A 233 -11.89 7.09 28.40
CA GLN A 233 -11.26 7.55 29.63
C GLN A 233 -11.62 9.01 29.91
N PHE A 234 -11.51 9.88 28.90
CA PHE A 234 -11.91 11.28 28.99
C PHE A 234 -13.37 11.44 29.44
N THR A 235 -14.31 10.70 28.85
CA THR A 235 -15.74 10.76 29.21
C THR A 235 -15.98 10.31 30.65
N SER A 236 -15.26 9.28 31.09
CA SER A 236 -15.29 8.81 32.48
C SER A 236 -14.77 9.90 33.44
N ASP A 237 -13.59 10.47 33.15
CA ASP A 237 -12.94 11.47 34.01
C ASP A 237 -13.77 12.76 34.10
N VAL A 238 -14.31 13.26 32.98
CA VAL A 238 -15.25 14.39 32.97
C VAL A 238 -16.45 14.10 33.89
N SER A 239 -17.01 12.88 33.80
CA SER A 239 -18.17 12.51 34.61
C SER A 239 -17.85 12.50 36.10
N HIS A 240 -16.66 12.02 36.49
CA HIS A 240 -16.21 12.02 37.88
C HIS A 240 -15.94 13.44 38.39
N GLU A 241 -15.18 14.24 37.64
CA GLU A 241 -14.78 15.61 38.02
C GLU A 241 -15.98 16.58 38.09
N LEU A 242 -17.05 16.33 37.33
CA LEU A 242 -18.29 17.10 37.43
C LEU A 242 -19.20 16.61 38.57
N ARG A 243 -19.22 15.31 38.88
CA ARG A 243 -20.10 14.73 39.91
C ARG A 243 -19.78 15.26 41.31
N THR A 244 -18.50 15.30 41.68
CA THR A 244 -18.07 15.77 43.02
C THR A 244 -18.54 17.20 43.33
N PRO A 245 -18.30 18.21 42.45
CA PRO A 245 -18.88 19.54 42.61
C PRO A 245 -20.39 19.57 42.79
N VAL A 246 -21.10 18.80 41.97
CA VAL A 246 -22.56 18.78 41.95
C VAL A 246 -23.07 18.20 43.25
N SER A 247 -22.46 17.13 43.76
CA SER A 247 -22.81 16.55 45.06
C SER A 247 -22.60 17.56 46.21
N VAL A 248 -21.49 18.29 46.23
CA VAL A 248 -21.24 19.33 47.25
C VAL A 248 -22.28 20.45 47.16
N ILE A 249 -22.60 20.93 45.95
CA ILE A 249 -23.64 21.95 45.75
C ILE A 249 -24.99 21.46 46.25
N LEU A 250 -25.37 20.22 45.92
CA LEU A 250 -26.64 19.62 46.35
C LEU A 250 -26.69 19.50 47.88
N THR A 251 -25.67 18.92 48.51
CA THR A 251 -25.62 18.76 49.97
C THR A 251 -25.65 20.09 50.69
N GLN A 252 -24.90 21.11 50.22
CA GLN A 252 -24.91 22.44 50.82
C GLN A 252 -26.23 23.18 50.57
N SER A 253 -26.90 22.91 49.44
CA SER A 253 -28.23 23.47 49.18
C SER A 253 -29.29 22.82 50.07
N GLU A 254 -29.24 21.50 50.26
CA GLU A 254 -30.10 20.76 51.19
C GLU A 254 -29.88 21.22 52.63
N TYR A 255 -28.62 21.40 53.04
CA TYR A 255 -28.25 21.97 54.33
C TYR A 255 -28.85 23.37 54.49
N ALA A 256 -28.61 24.27 53.53
CA ALA A 256 -29.15 25.63 53.52
C ALA A 256 -30.70 25.67 53.54
N LEU A 257 -31.39 24.73 52.92
CA LEU A 257 -32.86 24.68 52.90
C LEU A 257 -33.49 24.12 54.20
N GLY A 258 -32.69 23.53 55.11
CA GLY A 258 -33.16 23.10 56.42
C GLY A 258 -33.52 24.26 57.36
N GLU A 259 -34.09 23.96 58.53
CA GLU A 259 -34.28 24.95 59.59
C GLU A 259 -32.92 25.31 60.21
N GLN A 260 -32.31 26.38 59.70
CA GLN A 260 -31.07 26.93 60.20
C GLN A 260 -31.36 27.87 61.38
N GLU A 261 -30.72 27.65 62.53
CA GLU A 261 -30.87 28.51 63.72
C GLU A 261 -30.13 29.85 63.56
N GLU A 262 -29.06 29.89 62.73
CA GLU A 262 -28.15 31.02 62.60
C GLU A 262 -27.98 31.52 61.14
N PRO A 263 -28.15 32.82 60.84
CA PRO A 263 -27.96 33.39 59.51
C PRO A 263 -26.55 33.24 58.91
N GLU A 264 -25.51 33.09 59.73
CA GLU A 264 -24.13 32.93 59.26
C GLU A 264 -23.88 31.55 58.62
N GLU A 265 -24.49 30.47 59.12
CA GLU A 265 -24.35 29.12 58.54
C GLU A 265 -24.95 29.03 57.13
N MET A 266 -26.08 29.72 56.93
CA MET A 266 -26.68 29.91 55.60
C MET A 266 -25.71 30.66 54.67
N ARG A 267 -25.06 31.73 55.17
CA ARG A 267 -24.15 32.54 54.37
C ARG A 267 -22.89 31.76 53.96
N GLU A 268 -22.38 30.92 54.85
CA GLU A 268 -21.28 30.01 54.58
C GLU A 268 -21.65 28.96 53.52
N SER A 269 -22.82 28.33 53.67
CA SER A 269 -23.33 27.35 52.71
C SER A 269 -23.48 27.95 51.31
N LEU A 270 -24.06 29.15 51.19
CA LEU A 270 -24.17 29.90 49.93
C LEU A 270 -22.80 30.25 49.35
N GLN A 271 -21.81 30.56 50.20
CA GLN A 271 -20.44 30.83 49.77
C GLN A 271 -19.78 29.56 49.19
N ILE A 272 -19.98 28.40 49.81
CA ILE A 272 -19.48 27.11 49.32
C ILE A 272 -20.13 26.78 47.97
N ILE A 273 -21.46 26.89 47.86
CA ILE A 273 -22.21 26.68 46.60
C ILE A 273 -21.66 27.58 45.49
N ARG A 274 -21.49 28.88 45.77
CA ARG A 274 -20.98 29.85 44.80
C ARG A 274 -19.57 29.51 44.35
N ASN A 275 -18.69 29.13 45.28
CA ASN A 275 -17.32 28.74 44.96
C ASN A 275 -17.29 27.48 44.08
N GLN A 276 -18.14 26.51 44.38
CA GLN A 276 -18.20 25.26 43.62
C GLN A 276 -18.81 25.46 42.23
N ALA A 277 -19.81 26.32 42.09
CA ALA A 277 -20.36 26.72 40.78
C ALA A 277 -19.32 27.45 39.91
N LYS A 278 -18.51 28.35 40.50
CA LYS A 278 -17.39 29.00 39.81
C LYS A 278 -16.35 27.98 39.31
N LYS A 279 -15.98 27.00 40.16
CA LYS A 279 -15.08 25.90 39.77
C LYS A 279 -15.65 25.10 38.59
N MET A 280 -16.92 24.71 38.63
CA MET A 280 -17.58 24.02 37.52
C MET A 280 -17.56 24.84 36.22
N SER A 281 -17.87 26.14 36.30
CA SER A 281 -17.85 27.03 35.14
C SER A 281 -16.47 27.11 34.49
N ALA A 282 -15.41 27.18 35.31
CA ALA A 282 -14.04 27.16 34.84
C ALA A 282 -13.67 25.83 34.16
N LEU A 283 -14.04 24.69 34.77
CA LEU A 283 -13.81 23.36 34.20
C LEU A 283 -14.50 23.17 32.85
N ILE A 284 -15.79 23.52 32.75
CA ILE A 284 -16.55 23.44 31.50
C ILE A 284 -15.90 24.31 30.41
N SER A 285 -15.46 25.51 30.77
CA SER A 285 -14.80 26.42 29.83
C SER A 285 -13.47 25.86 29.32
N GLN A 286 -12.68 25.23 30.19
CA GLN A 286 -11.42 24.56 29.82
C GLN A 286 -11.70 23.36 28.90
N LEU A 287 -12.70 22.55 29.21
CA LEU A 287 -13.10 21.39 28.39
C LEU A 287 -13.57 21.79 26.99
N LEU A 288 -14.44 22.80 26.89
CA LEU A 288 -14.90 23.31 25.60
C LEU A 288 -13.75 23.88 24.76
N THR A 289 -12.78 24.53 25.41
CA THR A 289 -11.59 25.04 24.73
C THR A 289 -10.75 23.89 24.17
N LEU A 290 -10.49 22.85 24.96
CA LEU A 290 -9.73 21.66 24.51
C LEU A 290 -10.46 20.86 23.42
N ALA A 291 -11.79 20.72 23.51
CA ALA A 291 -12.57 20.03 22.48
C ALA A 291 -12.56 20.79 21.13
N ARG A 292 -12.62 22.13 21.18
CA ARG A 292 -12.49 22.98 19.98
C ARG A 292 -11.08 22.93 19.40
N ALA A 293 -10.07 22.84 20.26
CA ALA A 293 -8.69 22.65 19.87
C ALA A 293 -8.48 21.34 19.09
N ASP A 294 -8.99 20.21 19.59
CA ASP A 294 -8.86 18.91 18.92
C ASP A 294 -9.52 18.86 17.55
N SER A 295 -10.68 19.51 17.42
CA SER A 295 -11.40 19.58 16.15
C SER A 295 -10.80 20.57 15.16
N GLY A 296 -9.71 21.26 15.51
CA GLY A 296 -9.08 22.30 14.69
C GLY A 296 -9.96 23.54 14.48
N ARG A 297 -11.02 23.70 15.29
CA ARG A 297 -12.00 24.79 15.15
C ARG A 297 -11.69 26.02 16.01
N GLN A 298 -10.71 25.91 16.91
CA GLN A 298 -10.32 27.01 17.78
C GLN A 298 -9.44 28.01 17.01
N LYS A 299 -9.98 29.19 16.73
CA LYS A 299 -9.22 30.29 16.12
C LYS A 299 -8.31 30.94 17.16
N VAL A 300 -7.06 31.18 16.78
CA VAL A 300 -6.09 31.93 17.58
C VAL A 300 -6.08 33.35 17.05
N HIS A 301 -6.45 34.32 17.89
CA HIS A 301 -6.47 35.73 17.51
C HIS A 301 -5.15 36.36 17.93
N LYS A 302 -4.17 36.36 17.03
CA LYS A 302 -2.84 36.91 17.30
C LYS A 302 -2.83 38.43 17.16
N GLU A 303 -2.35 39.11 18.19
CA GLU A 303 -2.05 40.53 18.19
C GLU A 303 -0.63 40.76 18.74
N VAL A 304 -0.01 41.90 18.40
CA VAL A 304 1.32 42.24 18.92
C VAL A 304 1.17 42.61 20.39
N LEU A 305 1.65 41.74 21.27
CA LEU A 305 1.55 41.92 22.72
C LEU A 305 2.92 42.00 23.38
N ASN A 306 3.03 42.78 24.46
CA ASN A 306 4.21 42.83 25.30
C ASN A 306 4.17 41.64 26.28
N LEU A 307 4.91 40.58 25.96
CA LEU A 307 4.91 39.35 26.74
C LEU A 307 5.58 39.55 28.10
N SER A 308 6.55 40.47 28.19
CA SER A 308 7.21 40.83 29.45
C SER A 308 6.22 41.45 30.45
N GLU A 309 5.40 42.40 30.00
CA GLU A 309 4.37 43.02 30.85
C GLU A 309 3.33 42.00 31.29
N LEU A 310 2.86 41.15 30.38
CA LEU A 310 1.86 40.14 30.70
C LEU A 310 2.38 39.11 31.72
N ALA A 311 3.62 38.66 31.57
CA ALA A 311 4.27 37.74 32.50
C ALA A 311 4.44 38.36 33.88
N GLN A 312 4.87 39.63 33.95
CA GLN A 312 5.04 40.36 35.20
C GLN A 312 3.70 40.55 35.92
N LEU A 313 2.66 41.01 35.22
CA LEU A 313 1.31 41.18 35.79
C LEU A 313 0.75 39.86 36.34
N THR A 314 0.90 38.77 35.60
CA THR A 314 0.39 37.45 36.03
C THR A 314 1.15 36.93 37.25
N ALA A 315 2.47 37.13 37.30
CA ALA A 315 3.29 36.75 38.44
C ALA A 315 2.94 37.55 39.70
N GLU A 316 2.69 38.85 39.57
CA GLU A 316 2.26 39.72 40.68
C GLU A 316 0.88 39.33 41.22
N GLU A 317 -0.08 39.07 40.33
CA GLU A 317 -1.43 38.63 40.72
C GLU A 317 -1.40 37.35 41.55
N LEU A 318 -0.61 36.36 41.11
CA LEU A 318 -0.50 35.06 41.79
C LEU A 318 0.43 35.09 43.01
N SER A 319 1.28 36.11 43.15
CA SER A 319 2.11 36.28 44.35
C SER A 319 1.26 36.43 45.62
N ALA A 320 0.08 37.06 45.53
CA ALA A 320 -0.84 37.17 46.65
C ALA A 320 -1.37 35.79 47.11
N SER A 321 -1.66 34.90 46.17
CA SER A 321 -2.06 33.52 46.47
C SER A 321 -0.90 32.68 47.02
N ALA A 322 0.33 32.90 46.52
CA ALA A 322 1.53 32.23 47.00
C ALA A 322 1.89 32.62 48.44
N ALA A 323 1.65 33.89 48.80
CA ALA A 323 1.92 34.42 50.14
C ALA A 323 1.11 33.70 51.25
N ALA A 324 -0.10 33.21 50.94
CA ALA A 324 -0.90 32.41 51.88
C ALA A 324 -0.17 31.12 52.34
N ARG A 325 0.76 30.59 51.52
CA ARG A 325 1.62 29.43 51.83
C ARG A 325 3.07 29.81 52.10
N ASN A 326 3.35 31.11 52.29
CA ASN A 326 4.70 31.67 52.42
C ASN A 326 5.65 31.33 51.23
N ILE A 327 5.12 31.08 50.05
CA ILE A 327 5.92 30.80 48.86
C ILE A 327 6.37 32.12 48.24
N THR A 328 7.67 32.28 47.98
CA THR A 328 8.23 33.51 47.38
C THR A 328 8.29 33.37 45.86
N VAL A 329 7.53 34.21 45.13
CA VAL A 329 7.60 34.31 43.67
C VAL A 329 8.65 35.36 43.28
N ARG A 330 9.65 34.96 42.49
CA ARG A 330 10.70 35.83 41.95
C ARG A 330 10.58 35.90 40.44
N THR A 331 10.76 37.08 39.87
CA THR A 331 10.76 37.26 38.41
C THR A 331 12.16 37.65 37.91
N ARG A 332 12.56 37.05 36.79
CA ARG A 332 13.72 37.44 35.97
C ARG A 332 13.24 37.57 34.53
N ILE A 333 12.54 38.66 34.27
CA ILE A 333 11.89 38.93 32.99
C ILE A 333 12.67 40.04 32.28
N GLN A 334 13.21 39.73 31.10
CA GLN A 334 13.80 40.74 30.22
C GLN A 334 12.70 41.69 29.74
N PRO A 335 12.89 43.01 29.84
CA PRO A 335 11.86 43.98 29.47
C PRO A 335 11.70 44.08 27.94
N GLY A 336 10.48 44.39 27.49
CA GLY A 336 10.20 44.78 26.10
C GLY A 336 10.10 43.65 25.08
N ILE A 337 9.99 42.39 25.51
CA ILE A 337 9.80 41.26 24.60
C ILE A 337 8.38 41.31 24.02
N LYS A 338 8.28 41.42 22.69
CA LYS A 338 7.00 41.48 21.97
C LYS A 338 6.83 40.27 21.07
N MET A 339 5.60 39.77 20.96
CA MET A 339 5.26 38.63 20.11
C MET A 339 3.84 38.78 19.55
N ALA A 340 3.62 38.32 18.32
CA ALA A 340 2.27 38.14 17.79
C ALA A 340 1.62 36.90 18.41
N ALA A 341 0.73 37.10 19.39
CA ALA A 341 0.09 36.02 20.12
C ALA A 341 -1.31 36.40 20.62
N ASP A 342 -2.08 35.42 21.06
CA ASP A 342 -3.38 35.66 21.68
C ASP A 342 -3.19 35.99 23.16
N GLN A 343 -3.51 37.22 23.57
CA GLN A 343 -3.30 37.71 24.93
C GLN A 343 -3.99 36.84 25.98
N THR A 344 -5.23 36.40 25.72
CA THR A 344 -6.00 35.58 26.66
C THR A 344 -5.36 34.20 26.82
N MET A 345 -4.85 33.62 25.73
CA MET A 345 -4.15 32.34 25.77
C MET A 345 -2.79 32.46 26.47
N MET A 346 -2.01 33.51 26.22
CA MET A 346 -0.72 33.72 26.90
C MET A 346 -0.91 33.94 28.41
N MET A 347 -1.93 34.70 28.81
CA MET A 347 -2.27 34.88 30.22
C MET A 347 -2.61 33.53 30.88
N ARG A 348 -3.41 32.69 30.21
CA ARG A 348 -3.73 31.34 30.68
C ARG A 348 -2.50 30.44 30.77
N LEU A 349 -1.54 30.56 29.85
CA LEU A 349 -0.29 29.80 29.90
C LEU A 349 0.45 30.12 31.19
N TRP A 350 0.67 31.40 31.48
CA TRP A 350 1.35 31.84 32.70
C TRP A 350 0.58 31.45 33.96
N MET A 351 -0.73 31.70 33.99
CA MET A 351 -1.57 31.34 35.13
C MET A 351 -1.51 29.84 35.43
N ASN A 352 -1.58 28.97 34.41
CA ASN A 352 -1.53 27.52 34.62
C ASN A 352 -0.16 27.07 35.13
N LEU A 353 0.94 27.59 34.59
CA LEU A 353 2.28 27.19 35.04
C LEU A 353 2.55 27.69 36.47
N ILE A 354 2.28 28.96 36.76
CA ILE A 354 2.56 29.55 38.07
C ILE A 354 1.62 28.94 39.13
N SER A 355 0.33 28.77 38.85
CA SER A 355 -0.59 28.13 39.79
C SER A 355 -0.20 26.67 40.05
N ASN A 356 0.28 25.93 39.03
CA ASN A 356 0.80 24.58 39.21
C ASN A 356 2.00 24.57 40.18
N SER A 357 2.94 25.50 40.00
CA SER A 357 4.09 25.66 40.91
C SER A 357 3.68 26.09 42.33
N ILE A 358 2.62 26.89 42.49
CA ILE A 358 2.08 27.24 43.83
C ILE A 358 1.41 26.03 44.49
N THR A 359 0.62 25.26 43.74
CA THR A 359 -0.11 24.10 44.27
C THR A 359 0.84 22.98 44.69
N TYR A 360 1.84 22.66 43.88
CA TYR A 360 2.79 21.57 44.13
C TYR A 360 4.10 22.02 44.77
N GLY A 361 4.26 23.33 45.00
CA GLY A 361 5.37 23.92 45.72
C GLY A 361 5.39 23.53 47.20
N LYS A 362 6.58 23.63 47.79
CA LYS A 362 6.81 23.42 49.21
C LYS A 362 6.42 24.68 49.99
N ASP A 363 5.88 24.53 51.20
CA ASP A 363 5.65 25.68 52.07
C ASP A 363 6.98 26.36 52.42
N HIS A 364 7.00 27.69 52.42
CA HIS A 364 8.24 28.50 52.48
C HIS A 364 9.21 28.29 51.30
N GLY A 365 8.73 27.72 50.20
CA GLY A 365 9.49 27.49 48.98
C GLY A 365 9.65 28.72 48.10
N GLN A 366 10.18 28.50 46.90
CA GLN A 366 10.45 29.54 45.91
C GLN A 366 9.98 29.13 44.52
N ILE A 367 9.42 30.11 43.80
CA ILE A 367 9.07 29.99 42.39
C ILE A 367 9.87 31.03 41.62
N LEU A 368 10.58 30.63 40.58
CA LEU A 368 11.30 31.52 39.68
C LEU A 368 10.62 31.54 38.31
N VAL A 369 10.12 32.72 37.92
CA VAL A 369 9.56 32.98 36.60
C VAL A 369 10.62 33.69 35.77
N THR A 370 11.02 33.09 34.65
CA THR A 370 11.99 33.70 33.73
C THR A 370 11.39 33.94 32.35
N LEU A 371 11.80 35.02 31.71
CA LEU A 371 11.51 35.29 30.31
C LEU A 371 12.69 36.03 29.70
N SER A 372 13.19 35.53 28.57
CA SER A 372 14.34 36.10 27.87
C SER A 372 14.21 35.86 26.37
N GLU A 373 14.84 36.73 25.59
CA GLU A 373 14.95 36.58 24.14
C GLU A 373 16.43 36.42 23.80
N LYS A 374 16.78 35.28 23.18
CA LYS A 374 18.15 34.97 22.78
C LYS A 374 18.16 34.13 21.52
N ASP A 375 19.11 34.41 20.62
CA ASP A 375 19.35 33.63 19.40
C ASP A 375 18.09 33.49 18.50
N GLY A 376 17.25 34.54 18.44
CA GLY A 376 16.01 34.55 17.65
C GLY A 376 14.86 33.72 18.25
N GLN A 377 14.96 33.37 19.54
CA GLN A 377 13.94 32.61 20.26
C GLN A 377 13.55 33.31 21.57
N ILE A 378 12.25 33.35 21.84
CA ILE A 378 11.72 33.77 23.13
C ILE A 378 11.63 32.52 24.01
N ARG A 379 12.36 32.52 25.13
CA ARG A 379 12.35 31.44 26.10
C ARG A 379 11.76 31.91 27.42
N GLY A 380 10.71 31.24 27.88
CA GLY A 380 10.17 31.42 29.22
C GLY A 380 10.29 30.14 30.04
N SER A 381 10.51 30.28 31.35
CA SER A 381 10.44 29.15 32.29
C SER A 381 9.70 29.51 33.57
N VAL A 382 9.09 28.49 34.18
CA VAL A 382 8.58 28.53 35.55
C VAL A 382 9.22 27.37 36.30
N GLU A 383 9.98 27.71 37.32
CA GLU A 383 10.76 26.78 38.15
C GLU A 383 10.25 26.82 39.59
N ASP A 384 10.01 25.66 40.19
CA ASP A 384 9.63 25.50 41.59
C ASP A 384 10.56 24.53 42.32
N ASP A 385 10.61 24.64 43.65
CA ASP A 385 11.30 23.74 44.59
C ASP A 385 10.32 22.76 45.27
N GLY A 386 9.26 22.37 44.55
CA GLY A 386 8.17 21.56 45.05
C GLY A 386 8.46 20.06 45.14
N ILE A 387 7.38 19.28 45.13
CA ILE A 387 7.46 17.81 45.27
C ILE A 387 8.12 17.11 44.08
N GLY A 388 8.27 17.78 42.94
CA GLY A 388 8.77 17.19 41.70
C GLY A 388 7.86 16.12 41.09
N ILE A 389 8.29 15.57 39.95
CA ILE A 389 7.57 14.59 39.14
C ILE A 389 8.51 13.39 38.89
N PRO A 390 8.07 12.15 39.15
CA PRO A 390 8.83 10.95 38.82
C PRO A 390 9.15 10.85 37.31
N GLN A 391 10.33 10.35 36.97
CA GLN A 391 10.82 10.31 35.59
C GLN A 391 9.92 9.48 34.65
N ASP A 392 9.31 8.41 35.16
CA ASP A 392 8.38 7.53 34.43
C ASP A 392 7.01 8.17 34.15
N GLN A 393 6.74 9.34 34.74
CA GLN A 393 5.47 10.06 34.59
C GLN A 393 5.59 11.35 33.76
N LEU A 394 6.80 11.82 33.45
CA LEU A 394 7.02 13.09 32.72
C LEU A 394 6.32 13.16 31.37
N ASP A 395 6.19 12.03 30.66
CA ASP A 395 5.49 11.99 29.38
C ASP A 395 3.96 12.05 29.53
N LYS A 396 3.44 11.63 30.68
CA LYS A 396 2.00 11.50 30.94
C LYS A 396 1.35 12.77 31.47
N ILE A 397 2.12 13.70 32.07
CA ILE A 397 1.58 14.97 32.61
C ILE A 397 0.90 15.86 31.57
N TRP A 398 1.17 15.60 30.29
CA TRP A 398 0.56 16.30 29.17
C TRP A 398 -0.81 15.75 28.78
N ASN A 399 -1.24 14.63 29.37
CA ASN A 399 -2.52 14.00 29.14
C ASN A 399 -3.61 14.68 30.00
N ARG A 400 -4.84 14.70 29.48
CA ARG A 400 -5.99 15.29 30.18
C ARG A 400 -6.33 14.49 31.43
N PHE A 401 -6.73 15.19 32.48
CA PHE A 401 -7.13 14.61 33.77
C PHE A 401 -6.04 13.79 34.46
N TYR A 402 -4.83 13.75 33.89
CA TYR A 402 -3.73 13.01 34.46
C TYR A 402 -3.19 13.76 35.69
N GLN A 403 -3.04 13.02 36.78
CA GLN A 403 -2.42 13.48 38.02
C GLN A 403 -1.49 12.37 38.52
N VAL A 404 -0.32 12.76 39.02
CA VAL A 404 0.71 11.80 39.50
C VAL A 404 0.22 11.04 40.74
N ASP A 405 -0.61 11.67 41.58
CA ASP A 405 -1.15 11.05 42.79
C ASP A 405 -2.66 11.31 42.91
N THR A 406 -3.45 10.31 42.50
CA THR A 406 -4.93 10.35 42.51
C THR A 406 -5.50 10.31 43.92
N SER A 407 -4.76 9.83 44.92
CA SER A 407 -5.21 9.68 46.31
C SER A 407 -5.44 11.02 47.02
N ARG A 408 -4.83 12.10 46.52
CA ARG A 408 -4.86 13.42 47.15
C ARG A 408 -5.77 14.42 46.44
N SER A 409 -6.59 13.96 45.49
CA SER A 409 -7.50 14.76 44.65
C SER A 409 -8.65 15.43 45.43
N ALA A 410 -8.91 14.98 46.67
CA ALA A 410 -9.94 15.55 47.55
C ALA A 410 -9.50 16.79 48.35
N GLU A 411 -8.22 17.18 48.32
CA GLU A 411 -7.76 18.40 48.99
C GLU A 411 -8.18 19.65 48.22
N GLU A 412 -8.79 20.62 48.93
CA GLU A 412 -9.21 21.90 48.37
C GLU A 412 -8.04 22.63 47.69
N GLY A 413 -8.17 22.89 46.39
CA GLY A 413 -7.20 23.69 45.62
C GLY A 413 -6.48 22.95 44.50
N LYS A 414 -6.62 21.62 44.38
CA LYS A 414 -6.05 20.87 43.24
C LYS A 414 -6.91 21.00 41.99
N GLY A 415 -6.29 21.33 40.87
CA GLY A 415 -6.95 21.44 39.57
C GLY A 415 -7.21 20.08 38.93
N ALA A 416 -8.24 19.97 38.09
CA ALA A 416 -8.68 18.72 37.45
C ALA A 416 -7.71 18.11 36.42
N GLY A 417 -6.41 18.40 36.46
CA GLY A 417 -5.43 17.85 35.49
C GLY A 417 -5.60 18.37 34.05
N LEU A 418 -6.27 19.51 33.85
CA LEU A 418 -6.48 20.12 32.52
C LEU A 418 -5.49 21.27 32.20
N GLY A 419 -4.75 21.75 33.20
CA GLY A 419 -3.85 22.90 33.06
C GLY A 419 -2.66 22.65 32.12
N LEU A 420 -1.87 21.60 32.35
CA LEU A 420 -0.70 21.29 31.52
C LEU A 420 -1.05 20.90 30.07
N PRO A 421 -2.11 20.11 29.80
CA PRO A 421 -2.60 19.90 28.43
C PRO A 421 -2.98 21.21 27.73
N MET A 422 -3.62 22.15 28.46
CA MET A 422 -3.95 23.47 27.94
C MET A 422 -2.69 24.28 27.60
N VAL A 423 -1.68 24.27 28.49
CA VAL A 423 -0.39 24.92 28.23
C VAL A 423 0.27 24.36 26.96
N LYS A 424 0.35 23.02 26.83
CA LYS A 424 0.93 22.36 25.65
C LYS A 424 0.20 22.76 24.37
N TRP A 425 -1.13 22.82 24.41
CA TRP A 425 -1.92 23.27 23.26
C TRP A 425 -1.70 24.74 22.94
N ILE A 426 -1.67 25.64 23.95
CA ILE A 426 -1.41 27.07 23.75
C ILE A 426 -0.05 27.28 23.09
N VAL A 427 1.00 26.65 23.63
CA VAL A 427 2.37 26.78 23.10
C VAL A 427 2.44 26.32 21.65
N ARG A 428 1.91 25.13 21.33
CA ARG A 428 1.90 24.60 19.97
C ARG A 428 1.09 25.45 18.99
N SER A 429 -0.04 25.99 19.44
CA SER A 429 -0.90 26.87 18.61
C SER A 429 -0.22 28.20 18.26
N HIS A 430 0.83 28.55 19.00
CA HIS A 430 1.67 29.72 18.75
C HIS A 430 3.00 29.35 18.08
N GLY A 431 3.14 28.11 17.56
CA GLY A 431 4.35 27.65 16.86
C GLY A 431 5.54 27.35 17.77
N GLY A 432 5.32 27.26 19.08
CA GLY A 432 6.37 26.98 20.05
C GLY A 432 6.46 25.52 20.48
N GLU A 433 7.46 25.27 21.32
CA GLU A 433 7.69 23.99 21.99
C GLU A 433 7.71 24.16 23.50
N ILE A 434 7.26 23.14 24.24
CA ILE A 434 7.34 23.10 25.71
C ILE A 434 7.98 21.79 26.16
N SER A 435 8.81 21.90 27.19
CA SER A 435 9.50 20.79 27.83
C SER A 435 9.43 20.92 29.35
N VAL A 436 9.65 19.80 30.03
CA VAL A 436 9.72 19.74 31.50
C VAL A 436 11.00 19.05 31.91
N LYS A 437 11.64 19.56 32.96
CA LYS A 437 12.68 18.86 33.72
C LYS A 437 12.24 18.83 35.17
N SER A 438 12.25 17.67 35.79
CA SER A 438 11.88 17.56 37.20
C SER A 438 12.63 16.41 37.84
N VAL A 439 12.95 16.60 39.12
CA VAL A 439 13.53 15.58 39.99
C VAL A 439 12.62 15.47 41.21
N LEU A 440 12.26 14.24 41.55
CA LEU A 440 11.37 13.98 42.69
C LEU A 440 11.97 14.59 43.97
N HIS A 441 11.17 15.34 44.71
CA HIS A 441 11.52 16.09 45.92
C HIS A 441 12.48 17.27 45.76
N GLU A 442 12.90 17.61 44.54
CA GLU A 442 13.73 18.80 44.27
C GLU A 442 12.98 19.88 43.49
N GLY A 443 11.89 19.52 42.81
CA GLY A 443 10.99 20.45 42.13
C GLY A 443 10.89 20.25 40.62
N SER A 444 10.28 21.20 39.93
CA SER A 444 9.99 21.12 38.49
C SER A 444 10.34 22.40 37.77
N SER A 445 10.81 22.28 36.53
CA SER A 445 11.09 23.37 35.60
C SER A 445 10.34 23.13 34.30
N PHE A 446 9.34 23.96 34.04
CA PHE A 446 8.62 23.99 32.77
C PHE A 446 9.22 25.08 31.89
N THR A 447 9.72 24.71 30.72
CA THR A 447 10.36 25.64 29.78
C THR A 447 9.63 25.61 28.45
N PHE A 448 9.17 26.77 28.00
CA PHE A 448 8.60 26.95 26.67
C PHE A 448 9.47 27.88 25.81
N VAL A 449 9.45 27.63 24.51
CA VAL A 449 10.23 28.36 23.51
C VAL A 449 9.33 28.72 22.34
N PHE A 450 9.33 29.99 21.95
CA PHE A 450 8.66 30.50 20.76
C PHE A 450 9.69 30.99 19.74
N PRO A 451 9.46 30.76 18.43
CA PRO A 451 10.24 31.44 17.39
C PRO A 451 9.88 32.94 17.38
N VAL A 452 10.88 33.81 17.17
CA VAL A 452 10.63 35.22 16.88
C VAL A 452 10.32 35.34 15.39
N ASP A 453 9.08 35.71 15.05
CA ASP A 453 8.70 36.00 13.66
C ASP A 453 9.39 37.31 13.22
N THR A 454 10.49 37.19 12.46
CA THR A 454 11.25 38.33 11.91
C THR A 454 10.53 39.10 10.80
N GLU A 455 9.27 38.80 10.48
CA GLU A 455 8.57 39.38 9.31
C GLU A 455 7.73 40.64 9.58
N THR A 456 7.78 41.23 10.78
CA THR A 456 6.91 42.38 11.11
C THR A 456 7.51 43.77 10.79
N ASP A 457 8.63 43.86 10.06
CA ASP A 457 9.34 45.13 9.80
C ASP A 457 9.21 45.66 8.35
N ASN A 458 8.34 45.07 7.51
CA ASN A 458 8.26 45.44 6.08
C ASN A 458 6.89 46.00 5.60
N SER A 459 6.01 46.44 6.50
CA SER A 459 4.71 47.03 6.11
C SER A 459 4.47 48.47 6.56
N ILE A 460 5.50 49.16 7.04
CA ILE A 460 5.45 50.62 7.23
C ILE A 460 6.70 51.24 6.60
N SER A 461 6.63 51.53 5.30
CA SER A 461 7.50 52.47 4.59
C SER A 461 6.66 53.22 3.57
#